data_AF-A0A938S5E7-F1
#
_entry.id   AF-A0A938S5E7-F1
#
_cell.length_a   1.000
_cell.length_b   1.000
_cell.length_c   1.000
_cell.angle_alpha   90.00
_cell.angle_beta   90.00
_cell.angle_gamma   90.00
#
_symmetry.space_group_name_H-M   'P 1'
#
loop_
_entity.id
_entity.type
_entity.pdbx_description
1 polymer ?
#
loop_
_entity_poly.entity_id
_entity_poly.type
_entity_poly.pdbx_seq_one_letter_code
_entity_poly.pdbx_strand_id
1 'polypeptide(L)' 'MLTRVVIRKFKRFSHVDIELGNPVVFVGPNNSGKTSALQALALWDIGLRRWTEKRGGKVNPEK' A
#
# COMPACT_ATOMS: atom_id res chain seq x y z
N MET A 1 -12.55 -2.78 2.28
CA MET A 1 -12.33 -1.65 1.34
C MET A 1 -11.19 -0.79 1.91
N LEU A 2 -10.25 -0.33 1.08
CA LEU A 2 -9.19 0.57 1.52
C LEU A 2 -9.74 2.00 1.57
N THR A 3 -9.53 2.70 2.69
CA THR A 3 -10.08 4.05 2.92
C THR A 3 -9.00 5.13 3.09
N ARG A 4 -7.74 4.74 3.30
CA ARG A 4 -6.61 5.64 3.46
C ARG A 4 -5.30 4.92 3.15
N VAL A 5 -4.35 5.63 2.56
CA VAL A 5 -2.98 5.17 2.31
C VAL A 5 -2.00 6.20 2.85
N VAL A 6 -1.10 5.74 3.71
CA VAL A 6 0.01 6.54 4.25
C VAL A 6 1.32 5.95 3.73
N ILE A 7 2.10 6.76 3.01
CA ILE A 7 3.40 6.34 2.46
C ILE A 7 4.50 7.15 3.14
N ARG A 8 5.56 6.48 3.59
CA ARG A 8 6.72 7.11 4.24
C ARG A 8 8.00 6.54 3.65
N LYS A 9 8.98 7.41 3.40
CA LYS A 9 10.33 7.05 2.91
C LYS A 9 10.32 6.07 1.73
N PHE A 10 9.42 6.28 0.76
CA PHE A 10 9.29 5.41 -0.41
C PHE A 10 9.52 6.21 -1.70
N LYS A 11 10.61 5.87 -2.40
CA LYS A 11 11.06 6.60 -3.59
C LYS A 11 11.17 8.10 -3.28
N ARG A 12 10.39 8.94 -3.98
CA ARG A 12 10.40 10.39 -3.82
C ARG A 12 9.55 10.91 -2.65
N PHE A 13 8.76 10.05 -2.00
CA PHE A 13 7.91 10.46 -0.90
C PHE A 13 8.68 10.40 0.41
N SER A 14 8.91 11.56 1.03
CA SER A 14 9.30 11.64 2.44
C SER A 14 8.13 11.18 3.33
N HIS A 15 6.96 11.78 3.11
CA HIS A 15 5.69 11.42 3.71
C HIS A 15 4.53 11.89 2.80
N VAL A 16 3.54 11.02 2.58
CA VAL A 16 2.25 11.38 1.99
C VAL A 16 1.13 10.67 2.73
N ASP A 17 -0.02 11.32 2.78
CA ASP A 17 -1.22 10.83 3.43
C ASP A 17 -2.40 11.09 2.50
N ILE A 18 -3.06 10.02 2.05
CA ILE A 18 -4.07 10.06 1.01
C ILE A 18 -5.32 9.36 1.54
N GLU A 19 -6.42 10.09 1.64
CA GLU A 19 -7.75 9.51 1.82
C GLU A 19 -8.20 8.85 0.52
N LEU A 20 -8.73 7.63 0.61
CA LEU A 20 -9.23 6.87 -0.53
C LEU A 20 -10.76 6.87 -0.52
N GLY A 21 -11.35 7.76 -1.33
CA GLY A 21 -12.77 7.76 -1.66
C GLY A 21 -13.15 6.76 -2.75
N ASN A 22 -14.30 6.94 -3.39
CA ASN A 22 -14.73 6.12 -4.53
C ASN A 22 -15.45 6.99 -5.61
N PRO A 23 -14.82 7.29 -6.76
CA PRO A 23 -13.47 6.90 -7.20
C PRO A 23 -12.35 7.84 -6.70
N VAL A 24 -11.10 7.39 -6.80
CA VAL A 24 -9.89 8.20 -6.55
C VAL A 24 -9.09 8.34 -7.85
N VAL A 25 -8.69 9.57 -8.19
CA VAL A 25 -7.91 9.85 -9.40
C VAL A 25 -6.61 10.56 -9.03
N PHE A 26 -5.47 10.01 -9.45
CA PHE A 26 -4.17 10.64 -9.27
C PHE A 26 -3.83 11.51 -10.49
N VAL A 27 -3.68 12.83 -10.29
CA VAL A 27 -3.40 13.81 -11.36
C VAL A 27 -2.13 14.61 -11.05
N GLY A 28 -1.39 15.03 -12.09
CA GLY A 28 -0.22 15.89 -11.98
C GLY A 28 0.82 15.64 -13.07
N PRO A 29 1.92 16.41 -13.10
CA PRO A 29 2.99 16.27 -14.11
C PRO A 29 3.70 14.91 -14.10
N ASN A 30 4.44 14.60 -15.17
CA ASN A 30 5.31 13.42 -15.17
C ASN A 30 6.30 13.48 -14.00
N ASN A 31 6.66 12.31 -13.48
CA ASN A 31 7.50 12.17 -12.29
C ASN A 31 6.91 12.76 -10.99
N SER A 32 5.65 13.23 -10.95
CA SER A 32 5.05 13.81 -9.73
C SER A 32 4.80 12.81 -8.59
N GLY A 33 4.90 11.50 -8.85
CA GLY A 33 4.70 10.44 -7.85
C GLY A 33 3.41 9.64 -8.02
N LYS A 34 2.58 9.91 -9.03
CA LYS A 34 1.34 9.14 -9.31
C LYS A 34 1.62 7.62 -9.39
N THR A 35 2.57 7.23 -10.24
CA THR A 35 2.99 5.83 -10.37
C THR A 35 3.65 5.32 -9.09
N SER A 36 4.36 6.17 -8.35
CA SER A 36 4.95 5.80 -7.06
C SER A 36 3.90 5.49 -6.00
N ALA A 37 2.76 6.19 -5.98
CA ALA A 37 1.67 5.90 -5.06
C ALA A 37 1.04 4.53 -5.35
N LEU A 38 0.77 4.23 -6.62
CA LEU A 38 0.29 2.91 -7.04
C LEU A 38 1.31 1.80 -6.75
N GLN A 39 2.59 2.06 -6.97
CA GLN A 39 3.67 1.11 -6.67
C GLN A 39 3.80 0.82 -5.16
N ALA A 40 3.60 1.82 -4.31
CA ALA A 40 3.59 1.62 -2.86
C ALA A 40 2.44 0.70 -2.44
N LEU A 41 1.25 0.90 -3.01
CA LEU A 41 0.08 0.07 -2.74
C LEU A 41 0.28 -1.37 -3.24
N ALA A 42 0.84 -1.54 -4.44
CA ALA A 42 1.18 -2.85 -4.99
C ALA A 42 2.23 -3.58 -4.13
N LEU A 43 3.26 -2.88 -3.66
CA LEU A 43 4.28 -3.46 -2.79
C LEU A 43 3.69 -3.92 -1.45
N TRP A 44 2.76 -3.14 -0.87
CA TRP A 44 2.05 -3.52 0.34
C TRP A 44 1.22 -4.80 0.14
N ASP A 45 0.45 -4.90 -0.95
CA ASP A 45 -0.34 -6.11 -1.26
C ASP A 45 0.55 -7.35 -1.45
N ILE A 46 1.65 -7.21 -2.20
CA ILE A 46 2.64 -8.29 -2.37
C ILE A 46 3.22 -8.72 -1.02
N GLY A 47 3.63 -7.76 -0.18
CA GLY A 47 4.18 -8.04 1.14
C GLY A 47 3.18 -8.75 2.05
N LEU A 48 1.93 -8.30 2.05
CA LEU A 48 0.84 -8.90 2.82
C LEU A 48 0.58 -10.34 2.37
N ARG A 49 0.45 -10.58 1.06
CA ARG A 49 0.23 -11.94 0.50
C ARG A 49 1.36 -12.88 0.88
N ARG A 50 2.62 -12.48 0.68
CA ARG A 50 3.80 -13.28 1.03
C ARG A 50 3.89 -13.55 2.53
N TRP A 51 3.50 -12.59 3.36
CA TRP A 51 3.47 -12.76 4.81
C TRP A 51 2.40 -13.78 5.23
N THR A 52 1.20 -13.66 4.64
CA THR A 52 0.09 -14.58 4.88
C THR A 52 0.41 -15.98 4.38
N GLU A 53 1.00 -16.17 3.20
CA GLU A 53 1.45 -17.48 2.70
C GLU A 53 2.37 -18.20 3.69
N LYS A 54 3.31 -17.47 4.32
CA LYS A 54 4.25 -18.03 5.29
C LYS A 54 3.64 -18.37 6.65
N ARG A 55 2.48 -17.79 7.00
CA ARG A 55 1.92 -17.85 8.36
C ARG A 55 0.50 -18.42 8.44
N GLY A 56 -0.26 -18.40 7.35
CA GLY A 56 -1.64 -18.84 7.26
C GLY A 56 -1.84 -20.36 7.33
N GLY A 57 -0.75 -21.15 7.38
CA GLY A 57 -0.79 -22.60 7.59
C GLY A 57 -0.54 -23.05 9.04
N LYS A 58 -0.29 -22.15 9.99
CA LYS A 58 -0.15 -22.52 11.41
C LYS A 58 -1.47 -22.22 12.11
N VAL A 59 -2.28 -23.26 12.31
CA VAL A 59 -3.33 -23.26 13.34
C VAL A 59 -2.64 -22.81 14.64
N ASN A 60 -3.14 -21.71 15.20
CA ASN A 60 -2.66 -21.20 16.48
C ASN A 60 -2.86 -22.35 17.50
N PRO A 61 -1.83 -22.83 18.22
CA PRO A 61 -2.08 -23.75 19.32
C PRO A 61 -2.99 -22.99 20.28
N GLU A 62 -4.19 -23.53 20.49
CA GLU A 62 -5.23 -22.95 21.31
C GLU A 62 -4.63 -22.56 22.68
N LYS A 63 -4.90 -21.33 23.12
CA LYS A 63 -4.65 -20.88 24.48
C LYS A 63 -5.83 -21.25 25.34
#